data_AF-A0A5C0SGT4-F1
#
_entry.id   AF-A0A5C0SGT4-F1
#
_cell.length_a   1.000
_cell.length_b   1.000
_cell.length_c   1.000
_cell.angle_alpha   90.00
_cell.angle_beta   90.00
_cell.angle_gamma   90.00
#
_symmetry.space_group_name_H-M   'P 1'
#
loop_
_entity.id
_entity.type
_entity.pdbx_description
1 polymer ?
#
loop_
_entity_poly.entity_id
_entity_poly.type
_entity_poly.pdbx_seq_one_letter_code
_entity_poly.pdbx_strand_id
1 'polypeptide(L)'
;MSRVGSNSKRNEKNTNSFFNKINTIYAQVVNGEDIRSEEDKMIDTIRSAHDEWKNAEAFFQNVTDPDLIDYAIYRVEAAKTRYTYLMKVAREMGIKANIQ
;
A
#
# COMPACT_ATOMS: atom_id res chain seq x y z
N MET A 1 -0.27 36.13 -53.78
CA MET A 1 0.86 35.70 -52.92
C MET A 1 0.38 35.91 -51.48
N SER A 2 0.19 34.94 -50.58
CA SER A 2 0.68 33.57 -50.47
C SER A 2 -0.26 32.73 -49.58
N ARG A 3 -0.50 31.49 -50.03
CA ARG A 3 -0.77 30.20 -49.33
C ARG A 3 -1.31 30.17 -47.89
N VAL A 4 -2.53 29.59 -47.78
CA VAL A 4 -2.94 28.37 -47.03
C VAL A 4 -2.07 27.91 -45.85
N GLY A 5 -2.71 27.62 -44.70
CA GLY A 5 -2.15 26.74 -43.65
C GLY A 5 -3.09 26.51 -42.46
N SER A 6 -3.82 25.40 -42.49
CA SER A 6 -4.70 24.83 -41.46
C SER A 6 -3.96 24.37 -40.18
N ASN A 7 -4.64 24.35 -39.03
CA ASN A 7 -5.29 23.15 -38.48
C ASN A 7 -5.27 23.07 -36.93
N SER A 8 -6.43 22.67 -36.41
CA SER A 8 -6.73 22.19 -35.06
C SER A 8 -5.72 21.17 -34.52
N LYS A 9 -5.46 21.19 -33.21
CA LYS A 9 -5.44 19.97 -32.37
C LYS A 9 -5.70 20.29 -30.90
N ARG A 10 -6.89 19.87 -30.48
CA ARG A 10 -7.41 19.85 -29.10
C ARG A 10 -6.43 19.15 -28.17
N ASN A 11 -6.25 19.72 -26.99
CA ASN A 11 -5.53 19.12 -25.89
C ASN A 11 -6.56 18.35 -25.03
N GLU A 12 -6.84 17.11 -25.40
CA GLU A 12 -7.85 16.27 -24.73
C GLU A 12 -7.23 14.92 -24.36
N LYS A 13 -6.29 14.95 -23.40
CA LYS A 13 -5.67 13.75 -22.83
C LYS A 13 -5.48 13.94 -21.32
N ASN A 14 -6.51 13.73 -20.51
CA ASN A 14 -6.29 13.32 -19.10
C ASN A 14 -7.50 12.74 -18.33
N THR A 15 -8.63 12.46 -18.96
CA THR A 15 -9.78 11.85 -18.26
C THR A 15 -9.75 10.31 -18.31
N ASN A 16 -9.24 9.75 -19.40
CA ASN A 16 -9.27 8.30 -19.65
C ASN A 16 -8.47 7.47 -18.62
N SER A 17 -7.44 8.03 -17.98
CA SER A 17 -6.64 7.31 -16.97
C SER A 17 -7.42 7.03 -15.68
N PHE A 18 -8.25 7.99 -15.24
CA PHE A 18 -9.07 7.84 -14.04
C PHE A 18 -10.27 6.91 -14.27
N PHE A 19 -10.98 7.07 -15.40
CA PHE A 19 -12.10 6.19 -15.74
C PHE A 19 -11.66 4.74 -15.96
N ASN A 20 -10.48 4.51 -16.55
CA ASN A 20 -9.93 3.17 -16.68
C ASN A 20 -9.61 2.55 -15.31
N LYS A 21 -9.10 3.33 -14.35
CA LYS A 21 -8.90 2.87 -12.95
C LYS A 21 -10.22 2.51 -12.27
N ILE A 22 -11.26 3.32 -12.47
CA ILE A 22 -12.60 3.06 -11.92
C ILE A 22 -13.21 1.77 -12.51
N ASN A 23 -13.14 1.58 -13.83
CA ASN A 23 -13.62 0.36 -14.49
C ASN A 23 -12.90 -0.89 -13.97
N THR A 24 -11.61 -0.76 -13.68
CA THR A 24 -10.77 -1.81 -13.09
C THR A 24 -11.24 -2.15 -11.67
N ILE A 25 -11.52 -1.14 -10.83
CA ILE A 25 -12.05 -1.34 -9.47
C ILE A 25 -13.46 -1.97 -9.48
N TYR A 26 -14.33 -1.59 -10.42
CA TYR A 26 -15.65 -2.21 -10.55
C TYR A 26 -15.56 -3.72 -10.83
N ALA A 27 -14.65 -4.16 -11.69
CA ALA A 27 -14.41 -5.58 -11.95
C ALA A 27 -13.89 -6.31 -10.70
N GLN A 28 -12.98 -5.69 -9.94
CA GLN A 28 -12.44 -6.24 -8.68
C GLN A 28 -13.53 -6.46 -7.61
N VAL A 29 -14.43 -5.49 -7.42
CA VAL A 29 -15.47 -5.54 -6.39
C VAL A 29 -16.62 -6.50 -6.76
N VAL A 30 -16.95 -6.61 -8.06
CA VAL A 30 -18.07 -7.44 -8.54
C VAL A 30 -17.65 -8.89 -8.76
N ASN A 31 -16.44 -9.14 -9.26
CA ASN A 31 -15.98 -10.49 -9.61
C ASN A 31 -15.11 -11.13 -8.52
N GLY A 32 -14.67 -10.37 -7.52
CA GLY A 32 -13.84 -10.87 -6.40
C GLY A 32 -12.38 -11.19 -6.76
N GLU A 33 -11.95 -10.93 -8.00
CA GLU A 33 -10.57 -11.12 -8.43
C GLU A 33 -9.68 -9.96 -7.96
N ASP A 34 -8.64 -10.26 -7.18
CA ASP A 34 -7.63 -9.28 -6.78
C ASP A 34 -6.62 -9.02 -7.90
N ILE A 35 -6.97 -8.06 -8.75
CA ILE A 35 -6.21 -7.61 -9.93
C ILE A 35 -5.02 -6.68 -9.62
N ARG A 36 -4.75 -6.40 -8.34
CA ARG A 36 -3.60 -5.59 -7.94
C ARG A 36 -2.29 -6.32 -8.24
N SER A 37 -1.24 -5.57 -8.52
CA SER A 37 0.08 -6.15 -8.74
C SER A 37 0.62 -6.81 -7.46
N GLU A 38 1.55 -7.75 -7.60
CA GLU A 38 2.24 -8.34 -6.44
C GLU A 38 3.02 -7.27 -5.64
N GLU A 39 3.45 -6.20 -6.29
CA GLU A 39 4.05 -5.03 -5.62
C GLU A 39 3.02 -4.31 -4.74
N ASP A 40 1.81 -4.04 -5.25
CA ASP A 40 0.75 -3.40 -4.47
C ASP A 40 0.36 -4.25 -3.25
N LYS A 41 0.23 -5.57 -3.43
CA LYS A 41 -0.07 -6.51 -2.34
C LYS A 41 1.04 -6.54 -1.29
N MET A 42 2.31 -6.51 -1.72
CA MET A 42 3.45 -6.42 -0.81
C MET A 42 3.44 -5.11 -0.02
N ILE A 43 3.18 -3.98 -0.68
CA ILE A 43 3.10 -2.67 -0.02
C ILE A 43 1.98 -2.66 1.03
N ASP A 44 0.80 -3.17 0.69
CA ASP A 44 -0.32 -3.25 1.64
C ASP A 44 -0.01 -4.18 2.82
N THR A 45 0.68 -5.29 2.57
CA THR A 45 1.13 -6.22 3.63
C THR A 45 2.11 -5.55 4.59
N ILE A 46 3.06 -4.76 4.05
CA ILE A 46 4.02 -4.02 4.88
C ILE A 46 3.32 -2.94 5.70
N ARG A 47 2.39 -2.19 5.11
CA ARG A 47 1.59 -1.19 5.84
C ARG A 47 0.82 -1.83 6.99
N SER A 48 0.16 -2.95 6.74
CA SER A 48 -0.56 -3.70 7.77
C SER A 48 0.38 -4.14 8.90
N ALA A 49 1.58 -4.64 8.60
CA ALA A 49 2.56 -5.02 9.62
C ALA A 49 3.08 -3.82 10.43
N HIS A 50 3.22 -2.64 9.80
CA HIS A 50 3.60 -1.41 10.48
C HIS A 50 2.50 -0.92 11.44
N ASP A 51 1.25 -0.96 11.00
CA ASP A 51 0.10 -0.61 11.84
C ASP A 51 -0.05 -1.59 13.01
N GLU A 52 0.16 -2.88 12.77
CA GLU A 52 0.19 -3.90 13.82
C GLU A 52 1.28 -3.62 14.86
N TRP A 53 2.48 -3.22 14.41
CA TRP A 53 3.56 -2.82 15.31
C TRP A 53 3.20 -1.59 16.13
N LYS A 54 2.68 -0.52 15.52
CA LYS A 54 2.20 0.67 16.25
C LYS A 54 1.13 0.32 17.29
N ASN A 55 0.19 -0.55 16.93
CA ASN A 55 -0.86 -1.01 17.83
C ASN A 55 -0.29 -1.86 18.99
N ALA A 56 0.72 -2.68 18.73
CA ALA A 56 1.43 -3.44 19.77
C ALA A 56 2.16 -2.52 20.74
N GLU A 57 2.85 -1.49 20.23
CA GLU A 57 3.49 -0.48 21.07
C GLU A 57 2.47 0.28 21.92
N ALA A 58 1.38 0.73 21.31
CA ALA A 58 0.30 1.39 22.04
C ALA A 58 -0.29 0.49 23.13
N PHE A 59 -0.49 -0.80 22.85
CA PHE A 59 -0.94 -1.75 23.87
C PHE A 59 0.07 -1.89 25.01
N PHE A 60 1.35 -2.06 24.71
CA PHE A 60 2.41 -2.17 25.71
C PHE A 60 2.52 -0.92 26.60
N GLN A 61 2.33 0.28 26.04
CA GLN A 61 2.34 1.52 26.82
C GLN A 61 1.13 1.66 27.77
N ASN A 62 0.00 1.02 27.46
CA ASN A 62 -1.25 1.20 28.19
C ASN A 62 -1.67 0.00 29.04
N VAL A 63 -1.01 -1.15 28.90
CA VAL A 63 -1.34 -2.35 29.68
C VAL A 63 -0.92 -2.14 31.14
N THR A 64 -1.86 -2.37 32.05
CA THR A 64 -1.64 -2.23 33.51
C THR A 64 -1.74 -3.55 34.25
N ASP A 65 -2.32 -4.57 33.61
CA ASP A 65 -2.41 -5.91 34.15
C ASP A 65 -1.02 -6.58 34.08
N PRO A 66 -0.40 -6.92 35.23
CA PRO A 66 0.91 -7.57 35.27
C PRO A 66 0.97 -8.87 34.48
N ASP A 67 -0.13 -9.63 34.44
CA ASP A 67 -0.19 -10.94 33.75
C ASP A 67 -0.16 -10.78 32.22
N LEU A 68 -0.38 -9.57 31.71
CA LEU A 68 -0.38 -9.24 30.28
C LEU A 68 0.90 -8.54 29.82
N ILE A 69 1.82 -8.18 30.72
CA ILE A 69 3.05 -7.44 30.38
C ILE A 69 3.93 -8.26 29.44
N ASP A 70 4.20 -9.52 29.78
CA ASP A 70 5.03 -10.39 28.94
C ASP A 70 4.39 -10.63 27.57
N TYR A 71 3.07 -10.77 27.53
CA TYR A 71 2.32 -10.86 26.28
C TYR A 71 2.45 -9.58 25.44
N ALA A 72 2.39 -8.41 26.07
CA ALA A 72 2.56 -7.13 25.40
C ALA A 72 3.97 -6.97 24.81
N ILE A 73 5.01 -7.34 25.56
CA ILE A 73 6.40 -7.34 25.10
C ILE A 73 6.55 -8.28 23.90
N TYR A 74 6.07 -9.52 24.02
CA TYR A 74 6.14 -10.49 22.94
C TYR A 74 5.46 -9.98 21.66
N ARG A 75 4.29 -9.35 21.79
CA ARG A 75 3.57 -8.77 20.65
C ARG A 75 4.36 -7.67 19.94
N VAL A 76 4.99 -6.76 20.69
CA VAL A 76 5.83 -5.69 20.11
C VAL A 76 6.98 -6.30 19.32
N GLU A 77 7.71 -7.24 19.93
CA GLU A 77 8.86 -7.89 19.28
C GLU A 77 8.45 -8.69 18.04
N ALA A 78 7.34 -9.43 18.11
CA ALA A 78 6.82 -10.20 16.99
C ALA A 78 6.41 -9.29 15.81
N ALA A 79 5.65 -8.23 16.07
CA ALA A 79 5.17 -7.30 15.04
C ALA A 79 6.34 -6.53 14.39
N LYS A 80 7.29 -6.03 15.19
CA LYS A 80 8.51 -5.37 14.72
C LYS A 80 9.37 -6.30 13.86
N THR A 81 9.54 -7.55 14.29
CA THR A 81 10.28 -8.58 13.54
C THR A 81 9.63 -8.84 12.19
N ARG A 82 8.30 -9.01 12.17
CA ARG A 82 7.53 -9.21 10.93
C ARG A 82 7.68 -8.03 9.97
N TYR A 83 7.50 -6.81 10.45
CA TYR A 83 7.68 -5.60 9.62
C TYR A 83 9.10 -5.52 9.04
N THR A 84 10.12 -5.73 9.87
CA THR A 84 11.53 -5.67 9.45
C THR A 84 11.85 -6.73 8.39
N TYR A 85 11.32 -7.95 8.57
CA TYR A 85 11.45 -9.03 7.60
C TYR A 85 10.79 -8.65 6.25
N LEU A 86 9.55 -8.15 6.27
CA LEU A 86 8.86 -7.76 5.04
C LEU A 86 9.58 -6.62 4.30
N MET A 87 10.13 -5.65 5.04
CA MET A 87 10.97 -4.59 4.47
C MET A 87 12.26 -5.13 3.83
N LYS A 88 12.83 -6.22 4.34
CA LYS A 88 13.95 -6.91 3.69
C LYS A 88 13.49 -7.57 2.39
N VAL A 89 12.39 -8.32 2.42
CA VAL A 89 11.84 -9.02 1.24
C VAL A 89 11.48 -8.03 0.12
N ALA A 90 10.81 -6.92 0.43
CA ALA A 90 10.47 -5.92 -0.58
C ALA A 90 11.71 -5.29 -1.24
N ARG A 91 12.78 -5.07 -0.49
CA ARG A 91 14.06 -4.60 -1.05
C ARG A 91 14.67 -5.63 -2.00
N GLU A 92 14.62 -6.91 -1.66
CA GLU A 92 15.10 -8.00 -2.53
C GLU A 92 14.25 -8.12 -3.81
N MET A 93 12.97 -7.78 -3.76
CA MET A 93 12.07 -7.70 -4.93
C MET A 93 12.26 -6.43 -5.77
N GLY A 94 13.12 -5.48 -5.36
CA GLY A 94 13.31 -4.21 -6.05
C GLY A 94 12.20 -3.19 -5.84
N ILE A 95 11.29 -3.43 -4.88
CA ILE A 95 10.18 -2.53 -4.56
C ILE A 95 10.74 -1.34 -3.77
N LYS A 96 10.67 -0.15 -4.36
CA LYS A 96 11.07 1.11 -3.72
C LYS A 96 9.91 1.62 -2.89
N ALA A 97 9.73 1.03 -1.74
CA ALA A 97 8.64 1.37 -0.86
C ALA A 97 8.95 2.70 -0.13
N ASN A 98 8.43 3.82 -0.63
CA ASN A 98 8.31 5.06 0.13
C ASN A 98 7.17 4.88 1.15
N ILE A 99 7.45 4.13 2.21
CA ILE A 99 6.50 3.89 3.31
C ILE A 99 6.90 4.84 4.43
N GLN A 100 6.13 5.92 4.59
CA GLN A 100 6.23 6.86 5.71
C GLN A 100 5.42 6.34 6.91
#